data_AF-A0AAF0W959-F1
#
_entry.id   AF-A0AAF0W959-F1
#
_cell.length_a   1.000
_cell.length_b   1.000
_cell.length_c   1.000
_cell.angle_alpha   90.00
_cell.angle_beta   90.00
_cell.angle_gamma   90.00
#
_symmetry.space_group_name_H-M   'P 1'
#
loop_
_entity.id
_entity.type
_entity.pdbx_description
1 polymer ?
#
loop_
_entity_poly.entity_id
_entity_poly.type
_entity_poly.pdbx_seq_one_letter_code
_entity_poly.pdbx_strand_id
1 'polypeptide(L)'
;MIPAILEFAKLDFNIRQALYQEELKELSSWWTRLDMGKKLPFARDRLVASYLWGMVASSDPQHRSCREAMAKSVELIGVYDDVYDVYGTLEELELFTNVVQR
;
A
#
# COMPACT_ATOMS: atom_id res chain seq x y z
N MET A 1 -28.62 20.56 -11.03
CA MET A 1 -27.47 19.73 -11.44
C MET A 1 -27.40 19.75 -12.95
N ILE A 2 -26.25 20.09 -13.54
CA ILE A 2 -26.09 20.15 -15.00
C ILE A 2 -25.85 18.72 -15.51
N PRO A 3 -26.69 18.14 -16.38
CA PRO A 3 -26.58 16.73 -16.81
C PRO A 3 -25.20 16.36 -17.38
N ALA A 4 -24.62 17.24 -18.20
CA ALA A 4 -23.29 17.05 -18.77
C ALA A 4 -22.18 16.95 -17.70
N ILE A 5 -22.29 17.69 -16.60
CA ILE A 5 -21.32 17.62 -15.49
C ILE A 5 -21.45 16.28 -14.75
N LEU A 6 -22.67 15.80 -14.54
CA LEU A 6 -22.90 14.50 -13.89
C LEU A 6 -22.33 13.35 -14.73
N GLU A 7 -22.57 13.38 -16.05
CA GLU A 7 -22.07 12.36 -16.97
C GLU A 7 -20.54 12.37 -17.02
N PHE A 8 -19.93 13.57 -17.12
CA PHE A 8 -18.48 13.71 -17.07
C PHE A 8 -17.87 13.19 -15.76
N ALA A 9 -18.45 13.54 -14.61
CA ALA A 9 -17.96 13.09 -13.31
C ALA A 9 -18.01 11.56 -13.16
N LYS A 10 -19.07 10.91 -13.65
CA LYS A 10 -19.17 9.44 -13.66
C LYS A 10 -18.11 8.80 -14.56
N LEU A 11 -17.88 9.37 -15.73
CA LEU A 11 -16.88 8.88 -16.67
C LEU A 11 -15.46 9.02 -16.11
N ASP A 12 -15.11 10.20 -15.58
CA ASP A 12 -13.79 10.44 -14.96
C ASP A 12 -13.55 9.51 -13.77
N PHE A 13 -14.56 9.33 -12.90
CA PHE A 13 -14.48 8.39 -11.78
C PHE A 13 -14.15 6.96 -12.24
N ASN A 14 -14.85 6.46 -13.27
CA ASN A 14 -14.63 5.12 -13.79
C ASN A 14 -13.25 4.97 -14.45
N ILE A 15 -12.78 5.99 -15.18
CA ILE A 15 -11.43 6.02 -15.77
C ILE A 15 -10.36 5.97 -14.69
N ARG A 16 -10.49 6.79 -13.64
CA ARG A 16 -9.58 6.77 -12.49
C ARG A 16 -9.58 5.43 -11.77
N GLN A 17 -10.76 4.86 -11.54
CA GLN A 17 -10.88 3.55 -10.91
C GLN A 17 -10.16 2.46 -11.71
N ALA A 18 -10.28 2.46 -13.04
CA ALA A 18 -9.58 1.52 -13.91
C ALA A 18 -8.05 1.66 -13.81
N LEU A 19 -7.54 2.91 -13.81
CA LEU A 19 -6.11 3.18 -13.60
C LEU A 19 -5.61 2.64 -12.25
N TYR A 20 -6.36 2.90 -11.18
CA TYR A 20 -6.02 2.44 -9.84
C TYR A 20 -6.04 0.92 -9.70
N GLN A 21 -6.95 0.24 -10.40
CA GLN A 21 -6.97 -1.22 -10.45
C GLN A 21 -5.74 -1.81 -11.15
N GLU A 22 -5.25 -1.18 -12.22
CA GLU A 22 -4.00 -1.61 -12.87
C GLU A 22 -2.79 -1.43 -11.94
N GLU A 23 -2.70 -0.29 -11.24
CA GLU A 23 -1.65 -0.06 -10.24
C GLU A 23 -1.70 -1.08 -9.08
N LEU A 24 -2.91 -1.42 -8.61
CA LEU A 24 -3.11 -2.44 -7.58
C LEU A 24 -2.67 -3.84 -8.02
N LYS A 25 -2.89 -4.21 -9.30
CA LYS A 25 -2.41 -5.51 -9.83
C LYS A 25 -0.88 -5.61 -9.79
N GLU A 26 -0.19 -4.52 -10.12
CA GLU A 26 1.27 -4.48 -10.05
C GLU A 26 1.79 -4.54 -8.61
N LEU A 27 1.14 -3.82 -7.69
CA LEU A 27 1.43 -3.90 -6.27
C LEU A 27 1.20 -5.32 -5.73
N SER A 28 0.11 -5.97 -6.11
CA SER A 28 -0.20 -7.34 -5.70
C SER A 28 0.84 -8.33 -6.23
N SER A 29 1.30 -8.13 -7.46
CA SER A 29 2.39 -8.91 -8.04
C SER A 29 3.71 -8.69 -7.29
N TRP A 30 4.02 -7.44 -6.90
CA TRP A 30 5.18 -7.13 -6.07
C TRP A 30 5.12 -7.82 -4.70
N TRP A 31 3.98 -7.72 -4.01
CA TRP A 31 3.77 -8.33 -2.69
C TRP A 31 3.91 -9.86 -2.74
N THR A 32 3.29 -10.48 -3.76
CA THR A 32 3.40 -11.92 -4.01
C THR A 32 4.84 -12.35 -4.29
N ARG A 33 5.61 -11.57 -5.07
CA ARG A 33 7.02 -11.88 -5.37
C ARG A 33 7.92 -11.86 -4.13
N LEU A 34 7.59 -11.05 -3.12
CA LEU A 34 8.34 -11.04 -1.86
C LEU A 34 8.05 -12.29 -1.00
N ASP A 35 6.98 -13.02 -1.31
CA ASP A 35 6.49 -14.21 -0.59
C ASP A 35 6.19 -13.91 0.88
N MET A 36 5.75 -12.67 1.16
CA MET A 36 5.53 -12.16 2.52
C MET A 36 4.50 -12.97 3.28
N GLY A 37 3.39 -13.35 2.64
CA GLY A 37 2.35 -14.18 3.26
C GLY A 37 2.83 -15.57 3.70
N LYS A 38 3.94 -16.08 3.15
CA LYS A 38 4.56 -17.33 3.61
C LYS A 38 5.68 -17.11 4.63
N LYS A 39 6.50 -16.07 4.41
CA LYS A 39 7.62 -15.75 5.30
C LYS A 39 7.16 -15.20 6.64
N LEU A 40 6.11 -14.40 6.63
CA LEU A 40 5.52 -13.73 7.78
C LEU A 40 4.01 -14.04 7.79
N PRO A 41 3.61 -15.29 8.08
CA PRO A 41 2.20 -15.70 8.02
C PRO A 41 1.33 -14.99 9.07
N PHE A 42 1.97 -14.35 10.05
CA PHE A 42 1.32 -13.54 11.06
C PHE A 42 1.01 -12.12 10.58
N ALA A 43 1.75 -11.61 9.58
CA ALA A 43 1.62 -10.24 9.12
C ALA A 43 0.35 -10.11 8.27
N ARG A 44 -0.44 -9.07 8.59
CA ARG A 44 -1.72 -8.83 7.91
C ARG A 44 -1.49 -8.30 6.50
N ASP A 45 -2.08 -8.93 5.48
CA ASP A 45 -2.10 -8.38 4.12
C ASP A 45 -3.08 -7.21 4.06
N ARG A 46 -2.53 -6.00 3.95
CA ARG A 46 -3.28 -4.73 3.97
C ARG A 46 -3.15 -3.97 2.66
N LEU A 47 -2.71 -4.64 1.59
CA LEU A 47 -2.22 -3.96 0.39
C LEU A 47 -3.23 -2.99 -0.24
N VAL A 48 -4.51 -3.34 -0.24
CA VAL A 48 -5.58 -2.45 -0.72
C VAL A 48 -5.73 -1.21 0.17
N ALA A 49 -5.72 -1.38 1.49
CA ALA A 49 -5.78 -0.26 2.43
C ALA A 49 -4.51 0.61 2.36
N SER A 50 -3.34 -0.01 2.20
CA SER A 50 -2.07 0.68 1.98
C SER A 50 -2.10 1.52 0.69
N TYR A 51 -2.74 1.02 -0.37
CA TYR A 51 -2.94 1.77 -1.61
C TYR A 51 -3.92 2.94 -1.46
N LEU A 52 -4.95 2.83 -0.61
CA LEU A 52 -5.82 3.97 -0.29
C LEU A 52 -5.01 5.16 0.24
N TRP A 53 -4.01 4.91 1.09
CA TRP A 53 -3.09 5.96 1.57
C TRP A 53 -2.30 6.61 0.45
N GLY A 54 -1.88 5.83 -0.55
CA GLY A 54 -1.29 6.36 -1.78
C GLY A 54 -2.23 7.32 -2.51
N MET A 55 -3.48 6.92 -2.71
CA MET A 55 -4.49 7.78 -3.36
C MET A 55 -4.76 9.08 -2.58
N VAL A 56 -4.78 9.02 -1.25
CA VAL A 56 -4.91 10.20 -0.38
C VAL A 56 -3.71 11.13 -0.52
N ALA A 57 -2.49 10.57 -0.60
CA ALA A 57 -1.28 11.35 -0.78
C ALA A 57 -1.22 12.05 -2.14
N SER A 58 -1.68 11.38 -3.21
CA SER A 58 -1.76 12.00 -4.54
C SER A 58 -2.85 11.40 -5.43
N SER A 59 -3.90 12.20 -5.66
CA SER A 59 -5.00 11.88 -6.56
C SER A 59 -4.73 12.13 -8.04
N ASP A 60 -3.65 12.86 -8.38
CA ASP A 60 -3.29 13.14 -9.78
C ASP A 60 -2.82 11.86 -10.48
N PRO A 61 -3.45 11.43 -11.59
CA PRO A 61 -3.07 10.23 -12.34
C PRO A 61 -1.58 10.15 -12.70
N GLN A 62 -0.92 11.28 -12.94
CA GLN A 62 0.49 11.33 -13.34
C GLN A 62 1.46 10.89 -12.24
N HIS A 63 1.04 10.95 -10.97
CA HIS A 63 1.87 10.61 -9.81
C HIS A 63 1.77 9.13 -9.40
N ARG A 64 1.71 8.22 -10.38
CA ARG A 64 1.67 6.77 -10.16
C ARG A 64 2.79 6.28 -9.24
N SER A 65 4.03 6.70 -9.50
CA SER A 65 5.21 6.30 -8.71
C SER A 65 5.11 6.73 -7.25
N CYS A 66 4.51 7.90 -6.98
CA CYS A 66 4.26 8.37 -5.62
C CYS A 66 3.25 7.47 -4.89
N ARG A 67 2.12 7.15 -5.53
CA ARG A 67 1.12 6.22 -4.96
C ARG A 67 1.70 4.85 -4.68
N GLU A 68 2.47 4.32 -5.63
CA GLU A 68 3.11 3.02 -5.51
C GLU A 68 4.13 3.00 -4.35
N ALA A 69 5.00 4.00 -4.27
CA ALA A 69 5.98 4.12 -3.19
C ALA A 69 5.29 4.25 -1.82
N MET A 70 4.27 5.10 -1.72
CA MET A 70 3.49 5.27 -0.49
C MET A 70 2.81 3.96 -0.07
N ALA A 71 2.17 3.25 -1.01
CA ALA A 71 1.50 1.98 -0.72
C ALA A 71 2.48 0.91 -0.22
N LYS A 72 3.65 0.79 -0.86
CA LYS A 72 4.71 -0.14 -0.42
C LYS A 72 5.24 0.22 0.96
N SER A 73 5.47 1.51 1.23
CA SER A 73 5.92 1.97 2.53
C SER A 73 4.89 1.69 3.63
N VAL A 74 3.62 2.01 3.40
CA VAL A 74 2.54 1.75 4.38
C VAL A 74 2.38 0.25 4.65
N GLU A 75 2.47 -0.59 3.61
CA GLU A 75 2.40 -2.04 3.78
C GLU A 75 3.55 -2.57 4.64
N LEU A 76 4.78 -2.15 4.36
CA LEU A 76 5.96 -2.55 5.15
C LEU A 76 5.91 -2.01 6.58
N ILE A 77 5.44 -0.77 6.77
CA ILE A 77 5.20 -0.21 8.11
C ILE A 77 4.21 -1.08 8.87
N GLY A 78 3.13 -1.53 8.22
CA GLY A 78 2.16 -2.44 8.85
C GLY A 78 2.78 -3.77 9.28
N VAL A 79 3.72 -4.32 8.49
CA VAL A 79 4.48 -5.51 8.88
C VAL A 79 5.38 -5.24 10.08
N TYR A 80 6.10 -4.11 10.07
CA TYR A 80 6.97 -3.74 11.19
C TYR A 80 6.17 -3.46 12.45
N ASP A 81 5.01 -2.81 12.34
CA ASP A 81 4.07 -2.60 13.45
C ASP A 81 3.68 -3.94 14.08
N ASP A 82 3.20 -4.91 13.28
CA ASP A 82 2.85 -6.27 13.74
C ASP A 82 4.05 -6.93 14.49
N VAL A 83 5.28 -6.76 13.97
CA VAL A 83 6.49 -7.30 14.61
C VAL A 83 6.75 -6.63 15.96
N TYR A 84 6.62 -5.31 16.07
CA TYR A 84 6.93 -4.58 17.30
C TYR A 84 5.82 -4.63 18.36
N ASP A 85 4.55 -4.76 17.96
CA ASP A 85 3.41 -4.66 18.87
C ASP A 85 2.96 -6.01 19.45
N VAL A 86 3.13 -7.11 18.70
CA VAL A 86 2.58 -8.42 19.05
C VAL A 86 3.61 -9.55 18.99
N TYR A 87 4.47 -9.59 17.95
CA TYR A 87 5.18 -10.84 17.63
C TYR A 87 6.64 -10.90 18.08
N GLY A 88 7.39 -9.80 18.12
CA GLY A 88 8.81 -9.79 18.46
C GLY A 88 9.06 -9.75 19.97
N THR A 89 10.10 -10.45 20.43
CA THR A 89 10.61 -10.24 21.80
C THR A 89 11.46 -8.98 21.89
N LEU A 90 11.62 -8.41 23.09
CA LEU A 90 12.43 -7.20 23.27
C LEU A 90 13.84 -7.36 22.70
N GLU A 91 14.48 -8.52 22.91
CA GLU A 91 15.82 -8.82 22.40
C GLU A 91 15.86 -8.83 20.86
N GLU A 92 14.85 -9.43 20.21
CA GLU A 92 14.74 -9.44 18.75
C GLU A 92 14.50 -8.03 18.19
N LEU A 93 13.67 -7.24 18.86
CA LEU A 93 13.35 -5.87 18.46
C LEU A 93 14.56 -4.93 18.62
N GLU A 94 15.35 -5.09 19.69
CA GLU A 94 16.61 -4.36 19.84
C GLU A 94 17.60 -4.71 18.73
N LEU A 95 17.75 -5.99 18.39
CA LEU A 95 18.59 -6.42 17.28
C LEU A 95 18.12 -5.84 15.94
N PHE A 96 16.82 -5.90 15.66
CA PHE A 96 16.25 -5.34 14.44
C PHE A 96 16.45 -3.82 14.37
N THR A 97 16.19 -3.09 15.45
CA THR A 97 16.42 -1.63 15.55
C THR A 97 17.88 -1.29 15.28
N ASN A 98 18.81 -2.02 15.89
CA ASN A 98 20.24 -1.80 15.72
C ASN A 98 20.70 -2.04 14.28
N VAL A 99 20.10 -3.00 13.56
CA VAL A 99 20.41 -3.25 12.15
C VAL A 99 19.92 -2.12 11.26
N VAL A 100 18.72 -1.56 11.52
CA VAL A 100 18.15 -0.46 10.73
C VAL A 100 18.89 0.87 10.95
N GLN A 101 19.45 1.10 12.14
CA GLN A 101 20.20 2.32 12.47
C GLN A 101 21.65 2.35 11.96
N ARG A 102 22.20 1.21 11.52
CA ARG A 102 23.55 1.11 10.97
C ARG A 102 23.61 1.56 9.52
#